data_AF-A0A7X7KTQ1-F1
#
_entry.id   AF-A0A7X7KTQ1-F1
#
_cell.length_a   1.000
_cell.length_b   1.000
_cell.length_c   1.000
_cell.angle_alpha   90.00
_cell.angle_beta   90.00
_cell.angle_gamma   90.00
#
_symmetry.space_group_name_H-M   'P 1'
#
loop_
_entity.id
_entity.type
_entity.pdbx_description
1 polymer ?
#
loop_
_entity_poly.entity_id
_entity_poly.type
_entity_poly.pdbx_seq_one_letter_code
_entity_poly.pdbx_strand_id
1 'polypeptide(L)'
;LSAFLGGTSLIYSSLFDIGNAFSSAGVNYSWALSKAKNRAFSVRAFVAQMFRSPVFVTYLFLLLLQILGWRLPAPVIEFTSIVGSANTFIAMLMLGIGLELRLHSTKIGRALRLLTQRYVMATIFLLLTWFLLPAPAEVRSVLGVLYFSPIAAMISGFVAEADGDVELSTFTSSVSIIVGIIVMPIIIILLQR
;
A
#
# COMPACT_ATOMS: atom_id res chain seq x y z
N LEU A 1 -14.47 1.80 -3.88
CA LEU A 1 -14.18 3.11 -4.51
C LEU A 1 -15.07 3.34 -5.72
N SER A 2 -15.02 2.48 -6.74
CA SER A 2 -15.83 2.65 -7.96
C SER A 2 -17.34 2.72 -7.73
N ALA A 3 -17.87 1.99 -6.74
CA ALA A 3 -19.27 2.08 -6.35
C ALA A 3 -19.67 3.42 -5.69
N PHE A 4 -18.72 4.14 -5.10
CA PHE A 4 -18.97 5.38 -4.34
C PHE A 4 -18.51 6.65 -5.07
N LEU A 5 -17.47 6.55 -5.90
CA LEU A 5 -16.81 7.69 -6.57
C LEU A 5 -16.83 7.58 -8.12
N GLY A 6 -17.55 6.60 -8.69
CA GLY A 6 -17.68 6.43 -10.14
C GLY A 6 -16.54 5.62 -10.79
N GLY A 7 -16.69 5.29 -12.08
CA GLY A 7 -15.79 4.38 -12.81
C GLY A 7 -14.36 4.92 -13.00
N THR A 8 -14.20 6.22 -13.12
CA THR A 8 -12.92 6.96 -13.22
C THR A 8 -12.05 6.85 -11.96
N SER A 9 -12.66 6.67 -10.79
CA SER A 9 -11.92 6.43 -9.54
C SER A 9 -11.03 5.18 -9.59
N LEU A 10 -11.39 4.18 -10.40
CA LEU A 10 -10.59 2.99 -10.59
C LEU A 10 -9.24 3.34 -11.22
N ILE A 11 -9.24 4.16 -12.28
CA ILE A 11 -8.04 4.58 -13.01
C ILE A 11 -7.08 5.32 -12.07
N TYR A 12 -7.59 6.31 -11.32
CA TYR A 12 -6.79 7.08 -10.38
C TYR A 12 -6.25 6.22 -9.23
N SER A 13 -7.05 5.28 -8.72
CA SER A 13 -6.60 4.36 -7.68
C SER A 13 -5.52 3.40 -8.17
N SER A 14 -5.61 2.89 -9.40
CA SER A 14 -4.58 2.04 -9.98
C SER A 14 -3.27 2.80 -10.23
N LEU A 15 -3.35 4.05 -10.71
CA LEU A 15 -2.18 4.93 -10.84
C LEU A 15 -1.50 5.19 -9.49
N PHE A 16 -2.30 5.47 -8.45
CA PHE A 16 -1.79 5.64 -7.10
C PHE A 16 -1.13 4.36 -6.57
N ASP A 17 -1.72 3.20 -6.86
CA ASP A 17 -1.20 1.90 -6.42
C ASP A 17 0.13 1.54 -7.10
N ILE A 18 0.32 1.92 -8.37
CA ILE A 18 1.64 1.81 -9.05
C ILE A 18 2.71 2.59 -8.26
N GLY A 19 2.40 3.82 -7.84
CA GLY A 19 3.30 4.63 -7.02
C GLY A 19 3.58 4.00 -5.66
N ASN A 20 2.55 3.43 -5.02
CA ASN A 20 2.71 2.71 -3.77
C ASN A 20 3.57 1.45 -3.92
N ALA A 21 3.42 0.68 -4.99
CA ALA A 21 4.25 -0.50 -5.25
C ALA A 21 5.72 -0.10 -5.45
N PHE A 22 5.98 0.98 -6.18
CA PHE A 22 7.33 1.53 -6.35
C PHE A 22 7.96 1.92 -5.00
N SER A 23 7.21 2.65 -4.18
CA SER A 23 7.67 3.13 -2.87
C SER A 23 7.83 1.98 -1.87
N SER A 24 6.79 1.19 -1.66
CA SER A 24 6.75 0.12 -0.64
C SER A 24 7.61 -1.08 -1.00
N ALA A 25 7.34 -1.75 -2.12
CA ALA A 25 8.02 -2.97 -2.53
C ALA A 25 9.38 -2.72 -3.19
N GLY A 26 9.62 -1.51 -3.68
CA GLY A 26 10.92 -1.09 -4.21
C GLY A 26 11.78 -0.42 -3.13
N VAL A 27 11.57 0.88 -2.93
CA VAL A 27 12.48 1.76 -2.14
C VAL A 27 12.49 1.37 -0.66
N ASN A 28 11.33 1.37 -0.01
CA ASN A 28 11.19 1.17 1.43
C ASN A 28 11.63 -0.23 1.85
N TYR A 29 11.21 -1.26 1.09
CA TYR A 29 11.62 -2.62 1.34
C TYR A 29 13.15 -2.80 1.19
N SER A 30 13.74 -2.31 0.10
CA SER A 30 15.19 -2.39 -0.11
C SER A 30 15.98 -1.65 0.97
N TRP A 31 15.45 -0.51 1.42
CA TRP A 31 16.04 0.27 2.51
C TRP A 31 15.96 -0.47 3.85
N ALA A 32 14.79 -1.01 4.18
CA ALA A 32 14.57 -1.78 5.40
C ALA A 32 15.49 -3.00 5.44
N LEU A 33 15.60 -3.75 4.35
CA LEU A 33 16.46 -4.93 4.25
C LEU A 33 17.96 -4.57 4.36
N SER A 34 18.39 -3.45 3.75
CA SER A 34 19.77 -2.98 3.86
C SER A 34 20.14 -2.65 5.30
N LYS A 35 19.22 -2.02 6.04
CA LYS A 35 19.40 -1.73 7.47
C LYS A 35 19.37 -2.99 8.32
N ALA A 36 18.42 -3.90 8.09
CA ALA A 36 18.32 -5.16 8.83
C ALA A 36 19.61 -6.00 8.69
N LYS A 37 20.20 -6.02 7.49
CA LYS A 37 21.42 -6.79 7.20
C LYS A 37 22.72 -6.03 7.47
N ASN A 38 22.67 -4.85 8.13
CA ASN A 38 23.83 -3.99 8.44
C ASN A 38 24.78 -3.77 7.25
N ARG A 39 24.24 -3.69 6.02
CA ARG A 39 25.05 -3.49 4.83
C ARG A 39 25.41 -2.02 4.67
N ALA A 40 26.67 -1.73 4.36
CA ALA A 40 27.09 -0.39 3.97
C ALA A 40 26.25 0.08 2.76
N PHE A 41 25.73 1.30 2.81
CA PHE A 41 24.87 1.82 1.76
C PHE A 41 25.65 1.93 0.45
N SER A 42 25.24 1.18 -0.55
CA SER A 42 25.75 1.24 -1.92
C SER A 42 24.56 1.42 -2.85
N VAL A 43 24.56 2.50 -3.63
CA VAL A 43 23.50 2.80 -4.60
C VAL A 43 23.31 1.64 -5.58
N ARG A 44 24.40 1.01 -6.03
CA ARG A 44 24.35 -0.14 -6.92
C ARG A 44 23.67 -1.34 -6.25
N ALA A 45 24.00 -1.64 -4.99
CA ALA A 45 23.38 -2.73 -4.24
C ALA A 45 21.91 -2.45 -3.94
N PHE A 46 21.56 -1.20 -3.64
CA PHE A 46 20.20 -0.76 -3.39
C PHE A 46 19.31 -0.92 -4.64
N VAL A 47 19.76 -0.43 -5.79
CA VAL A 47 19.04 -0.58 -7.06
C VAL A 47 18.91 -2.05 -7.44
N ALA A 48 19.99 -2.84 -7.33
CA ALA A 48 19.93 -4.27 -7.59
C ALA A 48 18.93 -5.00 -6.66
N GLN A 49 18.79 -4.54 -5.42
CA GLN A 49 17.81 -5.08 -4.48
C GLN A 49 16.36 -4.75 -4.88
N MET A 50 16.10 -3.54 -5.40
CA MET A 50 14.77 -3.18 -5.91
C MET A 50 14.35 -4.11 -7.06
N PHE A 51 15.26 -4.41 -8.00
CA PHE A 51 14.99 -5.33 -9.11
C PHE A 51 14.90 -6.82 -8.68
N ARG A 52 15.20 -7.15 -7.42
CA ARG A 52 14.94 -8.49 -6.88
C ARG A 52 13.52 -8.66 -6.35
N SER A 53 12.80 -7.57 -6.10
CA SER A 53 11.41 -7.61 -5.66
C SER A 53 10.51 -8.00 -6.84
N PRO A 54 9.85 -9.17 -6.81
CA PRO A 54 8.99 -9.60 -7.91
C PRO A 54 7.82 -8.64 -8.15
N VAL A 55 7.29 -8.05 -7.07
CA VAL A 55 6.21 -7.05 -7.13
C VAL A 55 6.69 -5.82 -7.89
N PHE A 56 7.86 -5.29 -7.55
CA PHE A 56 8.42 -4.10 -8.19
C PHE A 56 8.64 -4.31 -9.69
N VAL A 57 9.29 -5.42 -10.06
CA VAL A 57 9.59 -5.74 -11.46
C VAL A 57 8.31 -5.94 -12.26
N THR A 58 7.31 -6.62 -11.68
CA THR A 58 6.01 -6.85 -12.34
C THR A 58 5.29 -5.53 -12.63
N TYR A 59 5.20 -4.63 -11.66
CA TYR A 59 4.56 -3.32 -11.86
C TYR A 59 5.30 -2.48 -12.90
N LEU A 60 6.64 -2.48 -12.89
CA LEU A 60 7.44 -1.76 -13.88
C LEU A 60 7.23 -2.32 -15.29
N PHE A 61 7.19 -3.65 -15.42
CA PHE A 61 6.91 -4.32 -16.68
C PHE A 61 5.51 -3.99 -17.20
N LEU A 62 4.48 -4.07 -16.36
CA LEU A 62 3.10 -3.70 -16.72
C LEU A 62 2.98 -2.24 -17.15
N LEU A 63 3.68 -1.33 -16.46
CA LEU A 63 3.75 0.08 -16.82
C LEU A 63 4.39 0.27 -18.21
N LEU A 64 5.49 -0.43 -18.49
CA LEU A 64 6.16 -0.38 -19.80
C LEU A 64 5.25 -0.91 -20.92
N LEU A 65 4.57 -2.04 -20.70
CA LEU A 65 3.59 -2.56 -21.67
C LEU A 65 2.49 -1.53 -21.97
N GLN A 66 1.96 -0.89 -20.93
CA GLN A 66 0.93 0.14 -21.07
C GLN A 66 1.42 1.36 -21.88
N ILE A 67 2.65 1.82 -21.65
CA ILE A 67 3.26 2.94 -22.39
C ILE A 67 3.50 2.57 -23.87
N LEU A 68 3.92 1.34 -24.14
CA LEU A 68 4.14 0.82 -25.49
C LEU A 68 2.83 0.45 -26.22
N GLY A 69 1.68 0.54 -25.54
CA GLY A 69 0.38 0.15 -26.09
C GLY A 69 0.21 -1.36 -26.29
N TRP A 70 1.07 -2.17 -25.66
CA TRP A 70 1.02 -3.62 -25.77
C TRP A 70 0.06 -4.21 -24.75
N ARG A 71 -0.79 -5.12 -25.21
CA ARG A 71 -1.74 -5.84 -24.36
C ARG A 71 -1.26 -7.26 -24.12
N LEU A 72 -1.45 -7.73 -22.89
CA LEU A 72 -1.24 -9.12 -22.56
C LEU A 72 -2.27 -10.00 -23.29
N PRO A 73 -1.90 -11.21 -23.71
CA PRO A 73 -2.84 -12.16 -24.30
C PRO A 73 -4.01 -12.46 -23.36
N ALA A 74 -5.21 -12.66 -23.90
CA ALA A 74 -6.42 -12.94 -23.12
C ALA A 74 -6.27 -14.09 -22.10
N PRO A 75 -5.61 -15.22 -22.42
CA PRO A 75 -5.42 -16.30 -21.43
C PRO A 75 -4.61 -15.87 -20.20
N VAL A 76 -3.64 -14.98 -20.37
CA VAL A 76 -2.82 -14.47 -19.24
C VAL A 76 -3.66 -13.56 -18.36
N ILE A 77 -4.47 -12.69 -18.96
CA ILE A 77 -5.37 -11.79 -18.23
C ILE A 77 -6.41 -12.60 -17.45
N GLU A 78 -7.02 -13.60 -18.08
CA GLU A 78 -8.03 -14.44 -17.44
C GLU A 78 -7.45 -15.21 -16.25
N PHE A 79 -6.30 -15.86 -16.43
CA PHE A 79 -5.61 -16.57 -15.35
C PHE A 79 -5.23 -15.63 -14.20
N THR A 80 -4.60 -14.50 -14.50
CA THR A 80 -4.20 -13.52 -13.48
C THR A 80 -5.38 -12.85 -12.80
N SER A 81 -6.53 -12.70 -13.47
CA SER A 81 -7.77 -12.21 -12.86
C SER A 81 -8.31 -13.18 -11.81
N ILE A 82 -8.28 -14.49 -12.09
CA ILE A 82 -8.70 -15.52 -11.12
C ILE A 82 -7.79 -15.47 -9.89
N VAL A 83 -6.47 -15.54 -10.09
CA VAL A 83 -5.49 -15.47 -8.98
C VAL A 83 -5.59 -14.13 -8.23
N GLY A 84 -5.74 -13.03 -8.95
CA GLY A 84 -5.90 -11.69 -8.40
C GLY A 84 -7.15 -11.54 -7.54
N SER A 85 -8.26 -12.18 -7.93
CA SER A 85 -9.49 -12.21 -7.12
C SER A 85 -9.30 -12.93 -5.76
N ALA A 86 -8.44 -13.95 -5.72
CA ALA A 86 -8.10 -14.67 -4.50
C ALA A 86 -7.10 -13.92 -3.60
N ASN A 87 -6.37 -12.94 -4.15
CA ASN A 87 -5.33 -12.21 -3.43
C ASN A 87 -5.86 -11.55 -2.15
N THR A 88 -7.03 -10.91 -2.21
CA THR A 88 -7.63 -10.27 -1.03
C THR A 88 -7.91 -11.29 0.08
N PHE A 89 -8.41 -12.47 -0.27
CA PHE A 89 -8.67 -13.54 0.71
C PHE A 89 -7.37 -14.04 1.33
N ILE A 90 -6.37 -14.36 0.50
CA ILE A 90 -5.06 -14.85 0.97
C ILE A 90 -4.35 -13.79 1.83
N ALA A 91 -4.42 -12.52 1.44
CA ALA A 91 -3.85 -11.40 2.19
C ALA A 91 -4.50 -11.25 3.57
N MET A 92 -5.83 -11.32 3.64
CA MET A 92 -6.56 -11.26 4.91
C MET A 92 -6.30 -12.48 5.78
N LEU A 93 -6.16 -13.67 5.19
CA LEU A 93 -5.76 -14.88 5.89
C LEU A 93 -4.35 -14.74 6.49
N MET A 94 -3.39 -14.22 5.73
CA MET A 94 -2.01 -13.97 6.20
C MET A 94 -1.99 -12.99 7.37
N LEU A 95 -2.79 -11.92 7.31
CA LEU A 95 -2.95 -10.99 8.42
C LEU A 95 -3.53 -11.70 9.65
N GLY A 96 -4.53 -12.57 9.48
CA GLY A 96 -5.13 -13.34 10.56
C GLY A 96 -4.17 -14.34 11.21
N ILE A 97 -3.40 -15.08 10.42
CA ILE A 97 -2.42 -16.07 10.93
C ILE A 97 -1.32 -15.39 11.73
N GLY A 98 -0.84 -14.23 11.27
CA GLY A 98 0.22 -13.50 11.97
C GLY A 98 -0.28 -12.53 13.04
N LEU A 99 -1.60 -12.41 13.26
CA LEU A 99 -2.18 -11.52 14.26
C LEU A 99 -2.14 -12.17 15.65
N GLU A 100 -1.31 -11.62 16.52
CA GLU A 100 -1.38 -11.90 17.95
C GLU A 100 -2.25 -10.82 18.62
N LEU A 101 -3.29 -11.21 19.35
CA LEU A 101 -4.15 -10.25 20.05
C LEU A 101 -3.59 -9.85 21.42
N ARG A 102 -2.63 -10.63 21.95
CA ARG A 102 -2.01 -10.41 23.25
C ARG A 102 -0.59 -9.87 23.11
N LEU A 103 -0.47 -8.68 22.53
CA LEU A 103 0.82 -8.00 22.46
C LEU A 103 1.21 -7.42 23.83
N HIS A 104 2.51 -7.43 24.12
CA HIS A 104 3.06 -6.70 25.24
C HIS A 104 2.76 -5.19 25.09
N SER A 105 2.51 -4.49 26.21
CA SER A 105 2.15 -3.06 26.23
C SER A 105 3.13 -2.16 25.46
N THR A 106 4.40 -2.53 25.43
CA THR A 106 5.44 -1.84 24.65
C THR A 106 5.23 -1.94 23.14
N LYS A 107 4.78 -3.09 22.61
CA LYS A 107 4.46 -3.26 21.18
C LYS A 107 3.20 -2.49 20.81
N ILE A 108 2.18 -2.49 21.68
CA ILE A 108 0.97 -1.68 21.49
C ILE A 108 1.33 -0.18 21.40
N GLY A 109 2.18 0.31 22.30
CA GLY A 109 2.65 1.70 22.27
C GLY A 109 3.39 2.05 20.96
N ARG A 110 4.19 1.11 20.43
CA ARG A 110 4.85 1.27 19.13
C ARG A 110 3.84 1.30 17.97
N ALA A 111 2.86 0.41 17.96
CA ALA A 111 1.82 0.37 16.94
C ALA A 111 1.01 1.67 16.92
N LEU A 112 0.60 2.16 18.10
CA LEU A 112 -0.11 3.43 18.22
C LEU A 112 0.73 4.59 17.68
N ARG A 113 2.02 4.66 18.03
CA ARG A 113 2.93 5.69 17.51
C ARG A 113 3.02 5.66 15.97
N LEU A 114 3.15 4.48 15.38
CA LEU A 114 3.21 4.31 13.91
C LEU A 114 1.89 4.75 13.25
N LEU A 115 0.75 4.36 13.81
CA LEU A 115 -0.57 4.74 13.29
C LEU A 115 -0.82 6.24 13.43
N THR A 116 -0.49 6.84 14.57
CA THR A 116 -0.59 8.30 14.76
C THR A 116 0.24 9.04 13.73
N GLN A 117 1.50 8.64 13.53
CA GLN A 117 2.36 9.24 12.50
C GLN A 117 1.75 9.09 11.10
N ARG A 118 1.23 7.91 10.76
CA ARG A 118 0.55 7.65 9.47
C ARG A 118 -0.62 8.60 9.27
N TYR A 119 -1.54 8.70 10.23
CA TYR A 119 -2.76 9.49 10.06
C TYR A 119 -2.53 11.00 10.13
N VAL A 120 -1.52 11.44 10.90
CA VAL A 120 -1.07 12.84 10.85
C VAL A 120 -0.53 13.17 9.45
N MET A 121 0.34 12.32 8.89
CA MET A 121 0.85 12.52 7.52
C MET A 121 -0.27 12.45 6.47
N ALA A 122 -1.20 11.49 6.58
CA ALA A 122 -2.35 11.39 5.69
C ALA A 122 -3.22 12.66 5.72
N THR A 123 -3.44 13.23 6.91
CA THR A 123 -4.17 14.49 7.07
C THR A 123 -3.43 15.66 6.42
N ILE A 124 -2.11 15.75 6.60
CA ILE A 124 -1.29 16.78 5.95
C ILE A 124 -1.38 16.63 4.42
N PHE A 125 -1.21 15.42 3.87
CA PHE A 125 -1.32 15.19 2.43
C PHE A 125 -2.71 15.48 1.88
N LEU A 126 -3.77 15.17 2.63
CA LEU A 126 -5.13 15.54 2.29
C LEU A 126 -5.27 17.06 2.16
N LEU A 127 -4.83 17.82 3.17
CA LEU A 127 -4.91 19.29 3.16
C LEU A 127 -4.08 19.87 2.00
N LEU A 128 -2.86 19.38 1.80
CA LEU A 128 -2.00 19.81 0.69
C LEU A 128 -2.67 19.51 -0.66
N THR A 129 -3.23 18.33 -0.83
CA THR A 129 -3.92 17.95 -2.08
C THR A 129 -5.18 18.79 -2.30
N TRP A 130 -5.91 19.12 -1.23
CA TRP A 130 -7.13 19.89 -1.33
C TRP A 130 -6.88 21.35 -1.70
N PHE A 131 -5.85 21.97 -1.10
CA PHE A 131 -5.57 23.40 -1.27
C PHE A 131 -4.53 23.73 -2.35
N LEU A 132 -3.53 22.88 -2.57
CA LEU A 132 -2.42 23.19 -3.49
C LEU A 132 -2.53 22.49 -4.84
N LEU A 133 -3.13 21.30 -4.94
CA LEU A 133 -3.16 20.54 -6.20
C LEU A 133 -4.25 21.08 -7.13
N PRO A 134 -3.94 21.64 -8.32
CA PRO A 134 -4.93 22.15 -9.26
C PRO A 134 -5.57 21.00 -10.08
N ALA A 135 -6.20 20.05 -9.39
CA ALA A 135 -6.90 18.92 -9.99
C ALA A 135 -8.42 19.04 -9.80
N PRO A 136 -9.23 18.36 -10.63
CA PRO A 136 -10.67 18.27 -10.43
C PRO A 136 -11.02 17.75 -9.02
N ALA A 137 -12.15 18.20 -8.47
CA ALA A 137 -12.62 17.79 -7.16
C ALA A 137 -12.69 16.26 -7.03
N GLU A 138 -13.09 15.58 -8.10
CA GLU A 138 -13.13 14.11 -8.17
C GLU A 138 -11.75 13.46 -7.87
N VAL A 139 -10.68 13.96 -8.50
CA VAL A 139 -9.32 13.45 -8.30
C VAL A 139 -8.86 13.70 -6.87
N ARG A 140 -9.13 14.91 -6.35
CA ARG A 140 -8.78 15.28 -4.97
C ARG A 140 -9.51 14.39 -3.96
N SER A 141 -10.79 14.09 -4.19
CA SER A 141 -11.58 13.19 -3.33
C SER A 141 -11.06 11.76 -3.38
N VAL A 142 -10.70 11.24 -4.55
CA VAL A 142 -10.08 9.91 -4.67
C VAL A 142 -8.76 9.85 -3.91
N LEU A 143 -7.86 10.81 -4.13
CA LEU A 143 -6.57 10.88 -3.42
C LEU A 143 -6.77 11.02 -1.91
N GLY A 144 -7.70 11.87 -1.50
CA GLY A 144 -8.05 12.08 -0.10
C GLY A 144 -8.45 10.79 0.60
N VAL A 145 -9.27 9.97 -0.05
CA VAL A 145 -9.66 8.65 0.48
C VAL A 145 -8.48 7.67 0.49
N LEU A 146 -7.65 7.68 -0.56
CA LEU A 146 -6.51 6.77 -0.69
C LEU A 146 -5.42 7.02 0.35
N TYR A 147 -5.22 8.25 0.82
CA TYR A 147 -4.27 8.54 1.90
C TYR A 147 -4.63 7.87 3.23
N PHE A 148 -5.92 7.64 3.46
CA PHE A 148 -6.44 6.93 4.65
C PHE A 148 -6.72 5.45 4.39
N SER A 149 -6.32 4.93 3.23
CA SER A 149 -6.42 3.49 2.96
C SER A 149 -5.65 2.67 4.00
N PRO A 150 -6.04 1.41 4.25
CA PRO A 150 -5.31 0.54 5.16
C PRO A 150 -3.87 0.27 4.70
N ILE A 151 -3.01 -0.17 5.61
CA ILE A 151 -1.66 -0.63 5.30
C ILE A 151 -1.74 -1.86 4.39
N ALA A 152 -0.93 -1.90 3.34
CA ALA A 152 -0.90 -3.02 2.41
C ALA A 152 -0.47 -4.31 3.11
N ALA A 153 -1.27 -5.38 2.99
CA ALA A 153 -1.04 -6.64 3.68
C ALA A 153 0.33 -7.29 3.36
N MET A 154 0.86 -7.06 2.16
CA MET A 154 2.18 -7.55 1.75
C MET A 154 3.33 -7.07 2.64
N ILE A 155 3.16 -5.95 3.36
CA ILE A 155 4.19 -5.38 4.23
C ILE A 155 4.60 -6.37 5.31
N SER A 156 3.67 -7.14 5.89
CA SER A 156 4.00 -8.15 6.89
C SER A 156 4.85 -9.29 6.33
N GLY A 157 4.66 -9.65 5.05
CA GLY A 157 5.54 -10.60 4.36
C GLY A 157 6.95 -10.05 4.17
N PHE A 158 7.08 -8.78 3.80
CA PHE A 158 8.38 -8.10 3.70
C PHE A 158 9.08 -7.95 5.05
N VAL A 159 8.33 -7.70 6.12
CA VAL A 159 8.88 -7.67 7.49
C VAL A 159 9.39 -9.05 7.88
N ALA A 160 8.68 -10.13 7.54
CA ALA A 160 9.14 -11.49 7.78
C ALA A 160 10.45 -11.80 7.02
N GLU A 161 10.55 -11.42 5.74
CA GLU A 161 11.78 -11.63 4.94
C GLU A 161 12.98 -10.79 5.43
N ALA A 162 12.71 -9.69 6.13
CA ALA A 162 13.72 -8.86 6.76
C ALA A 162 14.01 -9.25 8.22
N ASP A 163 13.55 -10.42 8.69
CA ASP A 163 13.70 -10.91 10.07
C ASP A 163 13.18 -9.93 11.13
N GLY A 164 12.12 -9.18 10.80
CA GLY A 164 11.51 -8.17 11.65
C GLY A 164 10.35 -8.67 12.52
N ASP A 165 9.73 -7.74 13.26
CA ASP A 165 8.61 -8.03 14.16
C ASP A 165 7.29 -8.17 13.38
N VAL A 166 7.04 -9.38 12.88
CA VAL A 166 5.84 -9.72 12.10
C VAL A 166 4.56 -9.47 12.90
N GLU A 167 4.57 -9.80 14.20
CA GLU A 167 3.46 -9.62 15.12
C GLU A 167 3.04 -8.14 15.25
N LEU A 168 4.03 -7.24 15.38
CA LEU A 168 3.76 -5.80 15.38
C LEU A 168 3.22 -5.32 14.02
N SER A 169 3.76 -5.83 12.92
CA SER A 169 3.36 -5.45 11.55
C SER A 169 1.92 -5.85 11.24
N THR A 170 1.55 -7.10 11.55
CA THR A 170 0.21 -7.63 11.34
C THR A 170 -0.80 -6.94 12.24
N PHE A 171 -0.49 -6.73 13.52
CA PHE A 171 -1.35 -5.96 14.43
C PHE A 171 -1.60 -4.54 13.93
N THR A 172 -0.53 -3.82 13.56
CA THR A 172 -0.64 -2.44 13.05
C THR A 172 -1.46 -2.39 11.76
N SER A 173 -1.27 -3.36 10.87
CA SER A 173 -2.04 -3.48 9.62
C SER A 173 -3.52 -3.77 9.89
N SER A 174 -3.83 -4.69 10.79
CA SER A 174 -5.20 -5.03 11.19
C SER A 174 -5.94 -3.84 11.82
N VAL A 175 -5.29 -3.10 12.73
CA VAL A 175 -5.87 -1.88 13.29
C VAL A 175 -6.09 -0.83 12.20
N SER A 176 -5.19 -0.71 11.23
CA SER A 176 -5.37 0.23 10.11
C SER A 176 -6.57 -0.13 9.23
N ILE A 177 -6.92 -1.41 9.10
CA ILE A 177 -8.13 -1.86 8.40
C ILE A 177 -9.38 -1.38 9.15
N ILE A 178 -9.43 -1.59 10.47
CA ILE A 178 -10.56 -1.15 11.31
C ILE A 178 -10.75 0.36 11.21
N VAL A 179 -9.66 1.13 11.30
CA VAL A 179 -9.71 2.59 11.15
C VAL A 179 -10.15 2.97 9.73
N GLY A 180 -9.63 2.32 8.70
CA GLY A 180 -9.99 2.58 7.30
C GLY A 180 -11.47 2.36 7.00
N ILE A 181 -12.07 1.31 7.58
CA ILE A 181 -13.51 1.02 7.46
C ILE A 181 -14.38 2.20 7.92
N ILE A 182 -13.92 2.92 8.95
CA ILE A 182 -14.66 4.06 9.53
C ILE A 182 -14.29 5.37 8.83
N VAL A 183 -12.99 5.63 8.67
CA VAL A 183 -12.49 6.93 8.21
C VAL A 183 -12.72 7.13 6.72
N MET A 184 -12.51 6.11 5.88
CA MET A 184 -12.66 6.27 4.43
C MET A 184 -14.09 6.69 4.03
N PRO A 185 -15.18 6.06 4.53
CA PRO A 185 -16.54 6.53 4.26
C PRO A 185 -16.81 7.94 4.78
N ILE A 186 -16.30 8.30 5.96
CA ILE A 186 -16.45 9.67 6.50
C ILE A 186 -15.82 10.68 5.55
N ILE A 187 -14.60 10.43 5.07
CA ILE A 187 -13.94 11.31 4.10
C ILE A 187 -14.73 11.41 2.80
N ILE A 188 -15.28 10.30 2.28
CA ILE A 188 -16.14 10.32 1.09
C ILE A 188 -17.33 11.26 1.32
N ILE A 189 -18.03 11.13 2.44
CA ILE A 189 -19.21 11.97 2.75
C ILE A 189 -18.83 13.44 2.90
N LEU A 190 -17.68 13.73 3.50
CA LEU A 190 -17.20 15.10 3.72
C LEU A 190 -16.76 15.78 2.41
N LEU A 191 -16.11 15.04 1.49
CA LEU A 191 -15.55 15.59 0.25
C LEU A 191 -16.51 15.51 -0.95
N GLN A 192 -17.65 14.83 -0.82
CA GLN A 192 -18.72 14.81 -1.83
C GLN A 192 -19.74 15.94 -1.66
N ARG A 193 -19.63 16.74 -0.59
CA ARG A 193 -20.38 18.00 -0.42
C ARG A 193 -19.65 19.16 -1.05
#